data_AF-A0A2H9MXS8-F1
#
_entry.id   AF-A0A2H9MXS8-F1
#
_cell.length_a   1.000
_cell.length_b   1.000
_cell.length_c   1.000
_cell.angle_alpha   90.00
_cell.angle_beta   90.00
_cell.angle_gamma   90.00
#
_symmetry.space_group_name_H-M   'P 1'
#
loop_
_entity.id
_entity.type
_entity.pdbx_description
1 polymer ?
#
loop_
_entity_poly.entity_id
_entity_poly.type
_entity_poly.pdbx_seq_one_letter_code
_entity_poly.pdbx_strand_id
1 'polypeptide(L)'
;MSWRKIPMKFPGTCVVCNEKIEVNEIGLWAKGLGVKHEKCAQINELQCIVCKGSAGCLHCEFQDICDIQKVSQLCICKKCSEEKNSFDSYQKSVKKNFPLLNLNS
;
A
#
# COMPACT_ATOMS: atom_id res chain seq x y z
N MET A 1 11.38 17.18 -3.05
CA MET A 1 12.32 16.67 -2.03
C MET A 1 12.33 15.15 -2.14
N SER A 2 13.47 14.51 -2.40
CA SER A 2 13.53 13.06 -2.64
C SER A 2 14.17 12.32 -1.46
N TRP A 3 13.56 11.19 -1.08
CA TRP A 3 14.12 10.26 -0.10
C TRP A 3 15.30 9.50 -0.73
N ARG A 4 16.42 9.43 -0.02
CA ARG A 4 17.63 8.70 -0.43
C ARG A 4 17.93 7.60 0.57
N LYS A 5 18.23 6.40 0.09
CA LYS A 5 18.71 5.30 0.93
C LYS A 5 20.14 5.63 1.37
N ILE A 6 20.37 5.67 2.68
CA ILE A 6 21.70 5.88 3.26
C ILE A 6 21.93 4.86 4.39
N PRO A 7 23.13 4.30 4.51
CA PRO A 7 23.51 3.60 5.73
C PRO A 7 23.71 4.62 6.86
N MET A 8 23.13 4.34 8.03
CA MET A 8 23.22 5.23 9.17
C MET A 8 24.63 5.21 9.77
N LYS A 9 25.27 6.38 9.86
CA LYS A 9 26.56 6.55 10.56
C LYS A 9 26.41 6.72 12.07
N PHE A 10 25.25 7.23 12.50
CA PHE A 10 24.88 7.49 13.89
C PHE A 10 23.44 7.03 14.10
N PRO A 11 23.03 6.66 15.33
CA PRO A 11 21.65 6.28 15.58
C PRO A 11 20.71 7.45 15.25
N GLY A 12 19.75 7.19 14.36
CA GLY A 12 18.71 8.15 13.97
C GLY A 12 17.40 7.87 14.68
N THR A 13 16.47 8.83 14.71
CA THR A 13 15.09 8.58 15.15
C THR A 13 14.18 8.56 13.93
N CYS A 14 13.41 7.50 13.77
CA CYS A 14 12.47 7.37 12.66
C CYS A 14 11.30 8.34 12.84
N VAL A 15 11.07 9.22 11.86
CA VAL A 15 9.96 10.19 11.91
C VAL A 15 8.56 9.58 11.84
N VAL A 16 8.45 8.27 11.58
CA VAL A 16 7.16 7.56 11.44
C VAL A 16 6.78 6.79 12.70
N CYS A 17 7.71 6.00 13.25
CA CYS A 17 7.44 5.15 14.43
C CYS A 17 8.12 5.66 15.71
N ASN A 18 8.90 6.74 15.65
CA ASN A 18 9.70 7.28 16.76
C ASN A 18 10.72 6.31 17.39
N GLU A 19 10.92 5.13 16.81
CA GLU A 19 11.97 4.19 17.22
C GLU A 19 13.34 4.61 16.65
N LYS A 20 14.42 4.13 17.29
CA LYS A 20 15.79 4.36 16.82
C LYS A 20 16.10 3.49 15.60
N ILE A 21 16.78 4.10 14.63
CA ILE A 21 17.42 3.44 13.49
C ILE A 21 18.88 3.23 13.86
N GLU A 22 19.33 1.99 13.90
CA GLU A 22 20.65 1.64 14.42
C GLU A 22 21.79 1.99 13.46
N VAL A 23 23.01 2.06 13.98
CA VAL A 23 24.21 2.30 13.16
C VAL A 23 24.39 1.14 12.17
N ASN A 24 24.74 1.47 10.93
CA ASN A 24 24.81 0.57 9.77
C ASN A 24 23.47 0.06 9.21
N GLU A 25 22.33 0.38 9.84
CA GLU A 25 21.02 0.09 9.25
C GLU A 25 20.73 1.04 8.07
N ILE A 26 19.97 0.57 7.08
CA ILE A 26 19.56 1.38 5.93
C ILE A 26 18.35 2.23 6.30
N GLY A 27 18.55 3.54 6.35
CA GLY A 27 17.51 4.54 6.51
C GLY A 27 17.18 5.25 5.20
N LEU A 28 15.94 5.74 5.08
CA LEU A 28 15.55 6.70 4.05
C LEU A 28 15.66 8.10 4.63
N TRP A 29 16.58 8.91 4.10
CA TRP A 29 16.80 10.28 4.53
C TRP A 29 16.33 11.29 3.48
N ALA A 30 15.74 12.38 3.93
CA ALA A 30 15.41 13.53 3.09
C ALA A 30 15.79 14.84 3.79
N LYS A 31 16.43 15.75 3.04
CA LYS A 31 16.87 17.06 3.54
C LYS A 31 15.68 17.85 4.09
N GLY A 32 15.76 18.24 5.36
CA GLY A 32 14.73 19.03 6.05
C GLY A 32 13.54 18.23 6.61
N LEU A 33 13.44 16.93 6.31
CA LEU A 33 12.38 16.06 6.83
C LEU A 33 12.90 15.09 7.89
N GLY A 34 14.16 14.66 7.79
CA GLY A 34 14.77 13.71 8.72
C GLY A 34 14.98 12.33 8.09
N VAL A 35 14.88 11.28 8.91
CA VAL A 35 15.12 9.89 8.50
C VAL A 35 13.95 9.00 8.93
N LYS A 36 13.65 7.96 8.16
CA LYS A 36 12.73 6.88 8.54
C LYS A 36 13.29 5.52 8.17
N HIS A 37 12.83 4.47 8.84
CA HIS A 37 13.16 3.11 8.43
C HIS A 37 12.69 2.83 7.00
N GLU A 38 13.38 1.94 6.30
CA GLU A 38 12.94 1.45 5.00
C GLU A 38 11.55 0.80 5.09
N LYS A 39 11.30 -0.02 6.11
CA LYS A 39 9.98 -0.61 6.40
C LYS A 39 8.89 0.44 6.61
N CYS A 40 9.20 1.54 7.29
CA CYS A 40 8.25 2.63 7.55
C CYS A 40 7.98 3.51 6.32
N ALA A 41 8.66 3.25 5.19
CA ALA A 41 8.36 3.87 3.92
C ALA A 41 7.53 3.00 3.00
N GLN A 42 7.31 1.72 3.34
CA GLN A 42 6.40 0.87 2.60
C GLN A 42 4.98 1.36 2.85
N ILE A 43 4.39 1.94 1.83
CA ILE A 43 2.95 2.16 1.80
C ILE A 43 2.35 0.80 1.45
N ASN A 44 1.74 0.14 2.43
CA ASN A 44 0.94 -1.04 2.19
C ASN A 44 -0.30 -0.59 1.40
N GLU A 45 -0.26 -0.81 0.09
CA GLU A 45 -1.29 -0.40 -0.86
C GLU A 45 -1.73 -1.62 -1.64
N LEU A 46 -3.04 -1.85 -1.68
CA LEU A 46 -3.61 -2.93 -2.49
C LEU A 46 -3.75 -2.47 -3.93
N GLN A 47 -3.70 -3.42 -4.84
CA GLN A 47 -3.97 -3.14 -6.24
C GLN A 47 -5.46 -3.28 -6.54
N CYS A 48 -5.99 -2.36 -7.32
CA CYS A 48 -7.32 -2.49 -7.89
C CYS A 48 -7.36 -3.70 -8.82
N ILE A 49 -8.31 -4.61 -8.61
CA ILE A 49 -8.39 -5.82 -9.42
C ILE A 49 -8.73 -5.54 -10.89
N VAL A 50 -9.43 -4.43 -11.16
CA VAL A 50 -9.87 -4.02 -12.49
C VAL A 50 -8.75 -3.37 -13.29
N CYS A 51 -8.11 -2.33 -12.74
CA CYS A 51 -7.12 -1.52 -13.46
C CYS A 51 -5.66 -1.76 -13.04
N LYS A 52 -5.41 -2.58 -12.01
CA LYS A 52 -4.08 -2.84 -11.40
C LYS A 52 -3.36 -1.61 -10.82
N GLY A 53 -4.01 -0.45 -10.79
CA GLY A 53 -3.52 0.74 -10.09
C GLY A 53 -3.67 0.65 -8.57
N SER A 54 -3.23 1.68 -7.85
CA SER A 54 -3.48 1.82 -6.39
C SER A 54 -4.99 1.77 -6.12
N ALA A 55 -5.40 0.93 -5.16
CA ALA A 55 -6.77 0.87 -4.66
C ALA A 55 -7.14 2.15 -3.89
N GLY A 56 -6.14 2.81 -3.30
CA GLY A 56 -6.30 4.02 -2.51
C GLY A 56 -6.59 3.70 -1.06
N CYS A 57 -5.91 2.70 -0.47
CA CYS A 57 -6.10 2.27 0.91
C CYS A 57 -5.95 3.43 1.92
N LEU A 58 -5.03 4.36 1.66
CA LEU A 58 -4.82 5.57 2.48
C LEU A 58 -5.96 6.60 2.42
N HIS A 59 -6.88 6.45 1.46
CA HIS A 59 -8.05 7.31 1.30
C HIS A 59 -9.34 6.49 1.34
N CYS A 60 -9.25 5.23 1.78
CA CYS A 60 -10.37 4.32 1.87
C CYS A 60 -11.16 4.63 3.14
N GLU A 61 -12.49 4.61 3.03
CA GLU A 61 -13.41 4.81 4.16
C GLU A 61 -13.25 3.79 5.30
N PHE A 62 -12.56 2.67 5.02
CA PHE A 62 -12.29 1.62 6.00
C PHE A 62 -10.85 1.64 6.54
N GLN A 63 -10.06 2.68 6.30
CA GLN A 63 -8.64 2.73 6.68
C GLN A 63 -8.40 2.36 8.15
N ASP A 64 -9.26 2.81 9.07
CA ASP A 64 -9.09 2.59 10.51
C ASP A 64 -9.36 1.15 10.96
N ILE A 65 -10.10 0.37 10.17
CA ILE A 65 -10.50 -1.01 10.49
C ILE A 65 -9.96 -2.05 9.50
N CYS A 66 -9.32 -1.60 8.42
CA CYS A 66 -8.81 -2.45 7.36
C CYS A 66 -7.40 -2.94 7.70
N ASP A 67 -7.29 -4.21 8.08
CA ASP A 67 -6.00 -4.90 8.16
C ASP A 67 -5.56 -5.32 6.75
N ILE A 68 -4.74 -4.47 6.12
CA ILE A 68 -4.24 -4.66 4.74
C ILE A 68 -3.51 -6.00 4.56
N GLN A 69 -2.93 -6.55 5.64
CA GLN A 69 -2.23 -7.85 5.59
C GLN A 69 -3.20 -9.04 5.54
N LYS A 70 -4.43 -8.87 6.02
CA LYS A 70 -5.44 -9.95 6.10
C LYS A 70 -6.58 -9.80 5.09
N VAL A 71 -6.87 -8.58 4.67
CA VAL A 71 -7.98 -8.32 3.73
C VAL A 71 -7.72 -9.00 2.38
N SER A 72 -8.79 -9.43 1.73
CA SER A 72 -8.71 -10.06 0.41
C SER A 72 -8.05 -9.11 -0.60
N GLN A 73 -7.18 -9.65 -1.47
CA GLN A 73 -6.51 -8.91 -2.56
C GLN A 73 -7.47 -8.51 -3.71
N LEU A 74 -8.77 -8.43 -3.43
CA LEU A 74 -9.85 -8.18 -4.38
C LEU A 74 -10.38 -6.74 -4.28
N CYS A 75 -9.54 -5.78 -3.89
CA CYS A 75 -9.98 -4.39 -3.78
C CYS A 75 -10.32 -3.76 -5.15
N ILE A 76 -11.24 -2.79 -5.12
CA ILE A 76 -11.58 -1.94 -6.27
C ILE A 76 -11.30 -0.49 -5.89
N CYS A 77 -10.66 0.28 -6.78
CA CYS A 77 -10.42 1.70 -6.53
C CYS A 77 -11.70 2.52 -6.78
N LYS A 78 -11.78 3.70 -6.15
CA LYS A 78 -12.95 4.59 -6.24
C LYS A 78 -13.34 4.95 -7.69
N LYS A 79 -12.35 5.18 -8.55
CA LYS A 79 -12.59 5.49 -9.98
C LYS A 79 -13.30 4.33 -10.69
N CYS A 80 -12.86 3.09 -10.45
CA CYS A 80 -13.46 1.91 -11.05
C CYS A 80 -14.82 1.56 -10.41
N SER A 81 -15.06 1.91 -9.14
CA SER A 81 -16.36 1.69 -8.51
C SER A 81 -17.45 2.65 -9.01
N GLU A 82 -17.06 3.88 -9.38
CA GLU A 82 -17.98 4.91 -9.90
C GLU A 82 -18.37 4.72 -11.38
N GLU A 83 -17.75 3.76 -12.09
CA GLU A 83 -18.14 3.43 -13.46
C GLU A 83 -19.51 2.74 -13.52
N LYS A 84 -20.30 3.03 -14.56
CA LYS A 84 -21.68 2.49 -14.73
C LYS A 84 -21.75 0.96 -14.73
N ASN A 85 -20.70 0.27 -15.16
CA ASN A 85 -20.62 -1.19 -15.24
C ASN A 85 -19.58 -1.77 -14.26
N SER A 86 -19.36 -1.10 -13.13
CA SER A 86 -18.31 -1.45 -12.16
C SER A 86 -18.42 -2.89 -11.67
N PHE A 87 -19.63 -3.38 -11.41
CA PHE A 87 -19.86 -4.76 -10.95
C PHE A 87 -19.49 -5.80 -12.00
N ASP A 88 -19.92 -5.64 -13.26
CA ASP A 88 -19.56 -6.55 -14.36
C ASP A 88 -18.05 -6.57 -14.61
N SER A 89 -17.42 -5.39 -14.64
CA SER A 89 -15.97 -5.25 -14.81
C SER A 89 -15.20 -5.90 -13.66
N TYR A 90 -15.70 -5.75 -12.44
CA TYR A 90 -15.15 -6.40 -11.26
C TYR A 90 -15.28 -7.92 -11.34
N GLN A 91 -16.47 -8.46 -11.59
CA GLN A 91 -16.71 -9.90 -11.67
C GLN A 91 -15.86 -10.55 -12.77
N LYS A 92 -15.77 -9.93 -13.95
CA LYS A 92 -14.89 -10.38 -15.04
C LYS A 92 -13.42 -10.41 -14.60
N SER A 93 -12.98 -9.37 -13.91
CA SER A 93 -11.61 -9.27 -13.39
C SER A 93 -11.33 -10.32 -12.31
N VAL A 94 -12.26 -10.59 -11.39
CA VAL A 94 -12.10 -11.64 -10.38
C VAL A 94 -12.00 -13.02 -11.04
N LYS A 95 -12.96 -13.37 -11.92
CA LYS A 95 -12.96 -14.65 -12.65
C LYS A 95 -11.65 -14.87 -13.44
N LYS A 96 -11.14 -13.81 -14.07
CA LYS A 96 -9.89 -13.86 -14.83
C LYS A 96 -8.65 -14.04 -13.94
N ASN A 97 -8.55 -13.28 -12.83
CA ASN A 97 -7.36 -13.30 -11.98
C ASN A 97 -7.37 -14.46 -10.97
N PHE A 98 -8.54 -14.98 -10.63
CA PHE A 98 -8.74 -16.02 -9.64
C PHE A 98 -9.68 -17.11 -10.18
N PRO A 99 -9.24 -17.90 -11.18
CA PRO A 99 -10.07 -18.94 -11.79
C PRO A 99 -10.49 -20.05 -10.82
N LEU A 100 -9.79 -20.19 -9.69
CA LEU A 100 -10.13 -21.14 -8.62
C LEU A 100 -11.30 -20.67 -7.74
N LEU A 101 -11.61 -19.38 -7.74
CA LEU A 101 -12.83 -18.89 -7.13
C LEU A 101 -13.96 -19.29 -8.07
N ASN A 102 -14.61 -20.41 -7.75
CA ASN A 102 -15.71 -21.00 -8.51
C ASN A 102 -16.94 -20.08 -8.40
N LEU A 103 -16.87 -18.91 -9.05
CA LEU A 103 -17.92 -17.89 -9.14
C LEU A 103 -18.98 -18.35 -10.16
N ASN A 104 -19.50 -19.56 -9.93
CA ASN A 104 -20.69 -20.07 -10.57
C ASN A 104 -21.86 -19.64 -9.69
N SER A 105 -22.32 -18.41 -9.94
CA SER A 105 -23.66 -17.94 -9.59
C SER A 105 -24.63 -18.39 -10.66
#